data_AF-A0A3M0SZ90-F1
#
_entry.id   AF-A0A3M0SZ90-F1
#
_cell.length_a   1.000
_cell.length_b   1.000
_cell.length_c   1.000
_cell.angle_alpha   90.00
_cell.angle_beta   90.00
_cell.angle_gamma   90.00
#
_symmetry.space_group_name_H-M   'P 1'
#
loop_
_entity.id
_entity.type
_entity.pdbx_description
1 polymer ?
#
loop_
_entity_poly.entity_id
_entity_poly.type
_entity_poly.pdbx_seq_one_letter_code
_entity_poly.pdbx_strand_id
1 'polypeptide(L)'
;MEIVLNNKTYVMPKVKTRMLRKAIEINENIDFNNMKTKDLDGLVDFIVDLYGNKFTRDNFYDGLDADKLIETLNNSINGIVGNLGNKLKEFPNK
;
A
#
# COMPACT_ATOMS: atom_id res chain seq x y z
N MET A 1 2.67 7.44 -7.22
CA MET A 1 3.73 6.52 -6.79
C MET A 1 3.96 5.55 -7.93
N GLU A 2 5.22 5.23 -8.16
CA GLU A 2 5.66 4.28 -9.18
C GLU A 2 6.37 3.13 -8.48
N ILE A 3 6.14 1.91 -8.95
CA ILE A 3 6.91 0.73 -8.53
C ILE A 3 7.50 0.08 -9.77
N VAL A 4 8.70 -0.47 -9.63
CA VAL A 4 9.37 -1.21 -10.69
C VAL A 4 9.32 -2.68 -10.31
N LEU A 5 8.69 -3.50 -11.14
CA LEU A 5 8.65 -4.96 -10.99
C LEU A 5 9.22 -5.59 -12.26
N ASN A 6 10.25 -6.43 -12.15
CA ASN A 6 10.89 -7.08 -13.32
C ASN A 6 11.20 -6.09 -14.46
N ASN A 7 11.84 -4.95 -14.15
CA ASN A 7 12.15 -3.86 -15.08
C ASN A 7 10.94 -3.20 -15.76
N LYS A 8 9.71 -3.47 -15.30
CA LYS A 8 8.49 -2.79 -15.75
C LYS A 8 8.03 -1.80 -14.71
N THR A 9 7.75 -0.58 -15.15
CA THR A 9 7.24 0.49 -14.27
C THR A 9 5.73 0.47 -14.25
N TYR A 10 5.16 0.43 -13.05
CA TYR A 10 3.73 0.52 -12.80
C TYR A 10 3.40 1.84 -12.11
N VAL A 11 2.50 2.61 -12.70
CA VAL A 11 2.02 3.88 -12.13
C VAL A 11 0.72 3.65 -11.39
N MET A 12 0.69 4.10 -10.13
CA MET A 12 -0.49 4.05 -9.27
C MET A 12 -1.61 4.93 -9.86
N PRO A 13 -2.82 4.40 -10.08
CA PRO A 13 -3.95 5.19 -10.54
C PRO A 13 -4.45 6.15 -9.46
N LYS A 14 -5.43 7.00 -9.79
CA LYS A 14 -6.11 7.83 -8.80
C LYS A 14 -6.73 6.96 -7.70
N VAL A 15 -6.30 7.16 -6.45
CA VAL A 15 -6.74 6.39 -5.30
C VAL A 15 -8.24 6.58 -5.08
N LYS A 16 -8.98 5.48 -5.05
CA LYS A 16 -10.43 5.47 -4.78
C LYS A 16 -10.70 5.45 -3.27
N THR A 17 -11.85 5.97 -2.84
CA THR A 17 -12.27 5.99 -1.42
C THR A 17 -12.27 4.61 -0.76
N ARG A 18 -12.58 3.54 -1.52
CA ARG A 18 -12.49 2.15 -1.03
C ARG A 18 -11.06 1.76 -0.63
N MET A 19 -10.05 2.22 -1.36
CA MET A 19 -8.65 1.94 -1.03
C MET A 19 -8.23 2.69 0.22
N LEU A 20 -8.73 3.91 0.42
CA LEU A 20 -8.52 4.65 1.65
C LEU A 20 -9.07 3.90 2.87
N ARG A 21 -10.32 3.40 2.81
CA ARG A 21 -10.90 2.57 3.88
C ARG A 21 -10.02 1.35 4.20
N LYS A 22 -9.57 0.63 3.16
CA LYS A 22 -8.69 -0.54 3.32
C LYS A 22 -7.35 -0.16 3.95
N ALA A 23 -6.76 0.97 3.57
CA ALA A 23 -5.49 1.43 4.14
C ALA A 23 -5.61 1.76 5.64
N ILE A 24 -6.73 2.36 6.07
CA ILE A 24 -7.03 2.59 7.49
C ILE A 24 -7.15 1.25 8.23
N GLU A 25 -7.95 0.32 7.70
CA GLU A 25 -8.15 -1.02 8.26
C GLU A 25 -6.82 -1.78 8.43
N ILE A 26 -5.93 -1.70 7.44
CA ILE A 26 -4.59 -2.28 7.51
C ILE A 26 -3.75 -1.63 8.60
N ASN A 27 -3.73 -0.29 8.64
CA ASN A 27 -2.93 0.46 9.61
C ASN A 27 -3.40 0.25 11.06
N GLU A 28 -4.67 -0.07 11.29
CA GLU A 28 -5.22 -0.39 12.61
C GLU A 28 -4.94 -1.83 13.05
N ASN A 29 -4.93 -2.78 12.12
CA ASN A 29 -4.93 -4.22 12.44
C ASN A 29 -3.56 -4.90 12.26
N ILE A 30 -2.63 -4.31 11.51
CA ILE A 30 -1.32 -4.91 11.25
C ILE A 30 -0.25 -4.31 12.16
N ASP A 31 0.41 -5.17 12.94
CA ASP A 31 1.60 -4.80 13.69
C ASP A 31 2.85 -4.92 12.80
N PHE A 32 3.32 -3.76 12.30
CA PHE A 32 4.50 -3.69 11.45
C PHE A 32 5.81 -4.10 12.16
N ASN A 33 5.84 -4.17 13.50
CA ASN A 33 7.01 -4.62 14.25
C ASN A 33 7.08 -6.15 14.41
N ASN A 34 5.95 -6.84 14.19
CA ASN A 34 5.85 -8.29 14.34
C ASN A 34 5.01 -8.91 13.21
N MET A 35 5.40 -8.63 11.97
CA MET A 35 4.69 -9.12 10.79
C MET A 35 4.83 -10.63 10.62
N LYS A 36 3.70 -11.31 10.43
CA LYS A 36 3.66 -12.71 9.98
C LYS A 36 3.55 -12.76 8.46
N THR A 37 3.85 -13.93 7.89
CA THR A 37 3.71 -14.18 6.45
C THR A 37 2.32 -13.85 5.91
N LYS A 38 1.26 -14.18 6.67
CA LYS A 38 -0.12 -13.83 6.30
C LYS A 38 -0.37 -12.32 6.25
N ASP A 39 0.24 -11.56 7.16
CA ASP A 39 0.09 -10.10 7.19
C ASP A 39 0.80 -9.49 5.98
N LEU A 40 1.98 -10.01 5.65
CA LEU A 40 2.73 -9.64 4.46
C LEU A 40 1.93 -9.92 3.18
N ASP A 41 1.32 -11.10 3.06
CA ASP A 41 0.48 -11.45 1.91
C ASP A 41 -0.72 -10.50 1.77
N GLY A 42 -1.37 -10.16 2.88
CA GLY A 42 -2.48 -9.20 2.89
C GLY A 42 -2.04 -7.78 2.49
N LEU A 43 -0.83 -7.38 2.88
CA LEU A 43 -0.22 -6.11 2.47
C LEU A 43 0.07 -6.09 0.96
N VAL A 44 0.64 -7.17 0.43
CA VAL A 44 0.90 -7.28 -1.02
C VAL A 44 -0.40 -7.32 -1.83
N ASP A 45 -1.43 -8.02 -1.34
CA ASP A 45 -2.75 -8.01 -1.97
C ASP A 45 -3.34 -6.61 -2.04
N PHE A 46 -3.16 -5.82 -0.97
CA PHE A 46 -3.56 -4.43 -0.96
C PHE A 46 -2.82 -3.61 -2.02
N ILE A 47 -1.51 -3.84 -2.21
CA ILE A 47 -0.74 -3.19 -3.28
C ILE A 47 -1.28 -3.59 -4.66
N VAL A 48 -1.52 -4.87 -4.90
CA VAL A 48 -2.10 -5.37 -6.16
C VAL A 48 -3.42 -4.66 -6.48
N ASP A 49 -4.31 -4.58 -5.47
CA ASP A 49 -5.58 -3.87 -5.58
C ASP A 49 -5.40 -2.35 -5.82
N LEU A 50 -4.45 -1.73 -5.12
CA LEU A 50 -4.16 -0.30 -5.21
C LEU A 50 -3.71 0.09 -6.61
N TYR A 51 -2.95 -0.78 -7.28
CA TYR A 51 -2.51 -0.60 -8.66
C TYR A 51 -3.57 -1.03 -9.69
N GLY A 52 -4.74 -1.47 -9.23
CA GLY A 52 -5.87 -1.82 -10.08
C GLY A 52 -5.71 -3.18 -10.76
N ASN A 53 -5.10 -4.16 -10.07
CA ASN A 53 -4.91 -5.53 -10.55
C ASN A 53 -4.07 -5.62 -11.84
N LYS A 54 -3.07 -4.73 -12.00
CA LYS A 54 -2.14 -4.74 -13.16
C LYS A 54 -1.06 -5.82 -13.09
N PHE A 55 -0.90 -6.45 -11.92
CA PHE A 55 0.02 -7.55 -11.63
C PHE A 55 -0.59 -8.39 -10.52
N THR A 56 -0.07 -9.60 -10.29
CA THR A 56 -0.50 -10.51 -9.22
C THR A 56 0.43 -10.40 -8.00
N ARG A 57 0.05 -11.04 -6.89
CA ARG A 57 0.91 -11.18 -5.70
C ARG A 57 2.25 -11.83 -6.06
N ASP A 58 2.22 -12.91 -6.83
CA ASP A 58 3.43 -13.63 -7.24
C ASP A 58 4.33 -12.74 -8.11
N ASN A 59 3.74 -12.04 -9.09
CA ASN A 59 4.49 -11.06 -9.90
C ASN A 59 5.13 -9.95 -9.08
N PHE A 60 4.51 -9.57 -7.96
CA PHE A 60 5.06 -8.58 -7.04
C PHE A 60 6.24 -9.16 -6.27
N TYR A 61 6.09 -10.34 -5.66
CA TYR A 61 7.18 -10.99 -4.92
C TYR A 61 8.37 -11.37 -5.79
N ASP A 62 8.13 -11.90 -6.98
CA ASP A 62 9.19 -12.29 -7.91
C ASP A 62 9.85 -11.08 -8.60
N GLY A 63 9.10 -9.98 -8.71
CA GLY A 63 9.52 -8.81 -9.48
C GLY A 63 10.15 -7.68 -8.69
N LEU A 64 9.92 -7.63 -7.38
CA LEU A 64 10.45 -6.60 -6.50
C LEU A 64 11.75 -7.07 -5.83
N ASP A 65 12.75 -6.20 -5.80
CA ASP A 65 13.95 -6.47 -5.01
C ASP A 65 13.59 -6.59 -3.51
N ALA A 66 14.08 -7.63 -2.84
CA ALA A 66 13.67 -7.94 -1.47
C ALA A 66 13.97 -6.82 -0.46
N ASP A 67 15.03 -6.04 -0.69
CA ASP A 67 15.41 -4.87 0.12
C ASP A 67 14.40 -3.72 0.00
N LYS A 68 13.66 -3.62 -1.10
CA LYS A 68 12.64 -2.60 -1.36
C LYS A 68 11.25 -2.96 -0.83
N LEU A 69 11.05 -4.19 -0.36
CA LEU A 69 9.73 -4.68 0.05
C LEU A 69 9.11 -3.81 1.15
N ILE A 70 9.82 -3.67 2.28
CA ILE A 70 9.32 -2.93 3.44
C ILE A 70 9.10 -1.45 3.11
N GLU A 71 10.02 -0.84 2.36
CA GLU A 71 9.90 0.54 1.90
C GLU A 71 8.65 0.73 1.03
N THR A 72 8.44 -0.16 0.06
CA THR A 72 7.30 -0.08 -0.88
C THR A 72 5.96 -0.20 -0.15
N LEU A 73 5.86 -1.11 0.82
CA LEU A 73 4.66 -1.30 1.63
C LEU A 73 4.37 -0.05 2.49
N ASN A 74 5.38 0.43 3.23
CA ASN A 74 5.24 1.61 4.08
C ASN A 74 4.87 2.86 3.27
N ASN A 75 5.55 3.09 2.15
CA ASN A 75 5.30 4.24 1.28
C ASN A 75 3.86 4.21 0.76
N SER A 76 3.38 3.04 0.32
CA SER A 76 2.03 2.90 -0.24
C SER A 76 0.94 3.18 0.80
N ILE A 77 1.11 2.70 2.03
CA ILE A 77 0.13 2.88 3.11
C ILE A 77 0.18 4.32 3.64
N ASN A 78 1.37 4.80 4.00
CA ASN A 78 1.55 6.15 4.54
C ASN A 78 1.21 7.23 3.50
N GLY A 79 1.44 6.98 2.22
CA GLY A 79 1.05 7.88 1.14
C GLY A 79 -0.47 8.06 1.03
N ILE A 80 -1.26 7.06 1.45
CA ILE A 80 -2.73 7.11 1.44
C ILE A 80 -3.26 7.68 2.76
N VAL A 81 -2.83 7.13 3.89
CA VAL A 81 -3.31 7.52 5.23
C VAL A 81 -2.79 8.90 5.63
N GLY A 82 -1.53 9.22 5.34
CA GLY A 82 -0.95 10.54 5.63
C GLY A 82 -1.66 11.67 4.89
N ASN A 83 -2.04 11.44 3.62
CA ASN A 83 -2.86 12.38 2.86
C ASN A 83 -4.26 12.57 3.47
N LEU A 84 -4.85 11.52 4.05
CA LEU A 84 -6.10 11.67 4.80
C LEU A 84 -5.89 12.46 6.09
N GLY A 85 -4.86 12.16 6.88
CA GLY A 85 -4.59 12.86 8.13
C GLY A 85 -4.41 14.36 7.94
N ASN A 86 -3.75 14.78 6.85
CA ASN A 86 -3.64 16.19 6.48
C ASN A 86 -5.01 16.80 6.15
N LYS A 87 -5.83 16.11 5.35
CA LYS A 87 -7.19 16.58 5.03
C LYS A 87 -8.12 16.60 6.23
N LEU A 88 -7.98 15.68 7.19
CA LEU A 88 -8.77 15.66 8.42
C LEU A 88 -8.45 16.86 9.31
N LYS A 89 -7.21 17.35 9.34
CA LYS A 89 -6.83 18.59 10.05
C LYS A 89 -7.46 19.84 9.42
N GLU A 90 -7.83 19.79 8.15
CA GLU A 90 -8.57 20.87 7.46
C GLU A 90 -10.07 20.86 7.82
N PHE A 91 -10.60 19.75 8.36
CA PHE A 91 -11.95 19.77 8.92
C PHE A 91 -11.93 20.58 10.22
N PRO A 92 -12.73 21.66 10.32
CA PRO A 92 -12.79 22.43 11.54
C PRO A 92 -13.29 21.53 12.66
N ASN A 93 -12.49 21.38 13.72
CA ASN A 93 -12.95 20.83 14.98
C ASN A 93 -14.07 21.74 15.48
N LYS A 94 -15.29 21.19 15.57
CA LYS A 94 -16.41 21.86 16.23
C LYS A 94 -16.19 21.93 17.73
#